data_AF-A0AAD7D0T7-F1
#
_entry.id   AF-A0AAD7D0T7-F1
#
_cell.length_a   1.000
_cell.length_b   1.000
_cell.length_c   1.000
_cell.angle_alpha   90.00
_cell.angle_beta   90.00
_cell.angle_gamma   90.00
#
_symmetry.space_group_name_H-M   'P 1'
#
loop_
_entity.id
_entity.type
_entity.pdbx_description
1 polymer ?
#
loop_
_entity_poly.entity_id
_entity_poly.type
_entity_poly.pdbx_seq_one_letter_code
_entity_poly.pdbx_strand_id
1 'polypeptide(L)'
;MPVGIEAWITQIPPITRGWLALSVLTSLAVQCQLVTPLQLYFSPKSFLNGQPWRAGTTFFYFGPISLDFIFHLFFFMRYSRMLEESSFPNRKADYFWLLLLSSMMLLALSPLFNLPFLSSSLAFVPIYLWSRRHPSTPISLFGLFTITAPYLPVALVAFSWILNGTWKAAAGDLVGCAVGHVGWFLRDVWTREMLGGPSVFTDAPIRLKRLFGDM
;
A
#
# COMPACT_ATOMS: atom_id res chain seq x y z
N MET A 1 26.65 13.50 13.52
CA MET A 1 25.24 13.03 13.60
C MET A 1 24.55 13.51 12.35
N PRO A 2 23.89 12.67 11.56
CA PRO A 2 23.14 13.18 10.40
C PRO A 2 22.10 14.17 10.94
N VAL A 3 22.17 15.41 10.46
CA VAL A 3 21.26 16.51 10.78
C VAL A 3 20.61 16.94 9.47
N GLY A 4 19.28 17.03 9.43
CA GLY A 4 18.52 17.45 8.25
C GLY A 4 17.73 16.33 7.54
N ILE A 5 17.47 16.53 6.24
CA ILE A 5 16.61 15.66 5.40
C ILE A 5 17.14 14.22 5.36
N GLU A 6 18.46 14.03 5.38
CA GLU A 6 19.06 12.68 5.42
C GLU A 6 18.69 11.92 6.69
N ALA A 7 18.66 12.59 7.85
CA ALA A 7 18.21 11.98 9.10
C ALA A 7 16.74 11.57 9.03
N TRP A 8 15.91 12.41 8.40
CA TRP A 8 14.49 12.11 8.19
C TRP A 8 14.29 10.93 7.23
N ILE A 9 15.03 10.86 6.11
CA ILE A 9 14.98 9.75 5.15
C ILE A 9 15.49 8.45 5.79
N THR A 10 16.53 8.53 6.61
CA THR A 10 17.10 7.34 7.29
C THR A 10 16.21 6.83 8.42
N GLN A 11 15.37 7.68 9.02
CA GLN A 11 14.34 7.27 9.97
C GLN A 11 13.18 6.50 9.33
N ILE A 12 12.95 6.63 8.03
CA ILE A 12 11.91 5.86 7.35
C ILE A 12 12.40 4.42 7.17
N PRO A 13 11.62 3.41 7.60
CA PRO A 13 11.94 2.00 7.41
C PRO A 13 12.21 1.65 5.94
N PRO A 14 13.07 0.66 5.67
CA PRO A 14 13.61 0.43 4.34
C PRO A 14 12.56 0.10 3.28
N ILE A 15 11.52 -0.68 3.59
CA ILE A 15 10.50 -1.06 2.60
C ILE A 15 9.62 0.13 2.29
N THR A 16 9.12 0.80 3.34
CA THR A 16 8.36 2.05 3.20
C THR A 16 9.13 3.09 2.38
N ARG A 17 10.42 3.29 2.69
CA ARG A 17 11.29 4.24 1.98
C ARG A 17 11.48 3.89 0.52
N GLY A 18 11.78 2.63 0.22
CA GLY A 18 11.96 2.16 -1.15
C GLY A 18 10.70 2.35 -1.98
N TRP A 19 9.54 2.05 -1.41
CA TRP A 19 8.26 2.26 -2.04
C TRP A 19 8.00 3.74 -2.36
N LEU A 20 8.20 4.63 -1.38
CA LEU A 20 8.01 6.07 -1.57
C LEU A 20 8.94 6.64 -2.64
N ALA A 21 10.21 6.22 -2.63
CA ALA A 21 11.18 6.63 -3.63
C ALA A 21 10.73 6.19 -5.03
N LEU A 22 10.29 4.93 -5.19
CA LEU A 22 9.78 4.43 -6.47
C LEU A 22 8.52 5.19 -6.93
N SER A 23 7.59 5.49 -6.02
CA SER A 23 6.39 6.25 -6.35
C SER A 23 6.70 7.66 -6.83
N VAL A 24 7.59 8.37 -6.13
CA VAL A 24 8.02 9.73 -6.54
C VAL A 24 8.79 9.68 -7.86
N LEU A 25 9.72 8.73 -8.02
CA LEU A 25 10.50 8.58 -9.25
C LEU A 25 9.62 8.27 -10.46
N THR A 26 8.63 7.39 -10.31
CA THR A 26 7.72 7.05 -11.42
C THR A 26 6.82 8.23 -11.80
N SER A 27 6.27 8.97 -10.83
CA SER A 27 5.51 10.19 -11.14
C SER A 27 6.36 11.28 -11.78
N LEU A 28 7.62 11.46 -11.34
CA LEU A 28 8.56 12.38 -11.98
C LEU A 28 8.92 11.94 -13.41
N ALA A 29 9.17 10.65 -13.63
CA ALA A 29 9.48 10.12 -14.96
C ALA A 29 8.33 10.37 -15.95
N VAL A 30 7.09 10.27 -15.50
CA VAL A 30 5.91 10.61 -16.30
C VAL A 30 5.80 12.12 -16.53
N GLN A 31 6.07 12.94 -15.51
CA GLN A 31 6.03 14.40 -15.63
C GLN A 31 7.10 14.93 -16.62
N CYS A 32 8.29 14.33 -16.62
CA CYS A 32 9.38 14.62 -17.56
C CYS A 32 9.17 14.02 -18.96
N GLN A 33 8.02 13.37 -19.22
CA GLN A 33 7.71 12.70 -20.49
C GLN A 33 8.70 11.58 -20.87
N LEU A 34 9.45 11.02 -19.90
CA LEU A 34 10.34 9.88 -20.14
C LEU A 34 9.55 8.58 -20.32
N VAL A 35 8.40 8.48 -19.63
CA VAL A 35 7.51 7.32 -19.67
C VAL A 35 6.07 7.82 -19.82
N THR A 36 5.29 7.15 -20.67
CA THR A 36 3.87 7.50 -20.83
C THR A 36 3.00 6.72 -19.83
N PRO A 37 1.90 7.30 -19.29
CA PRO A 37 0.99 6.59 -18.41
C PRO A 37 0.44 5.28 -19.00
N LEU A 38 0.29 5.23 -20.33
CA LEU A 38 -0.16 4.06 -21.09
C LEU A 38 0.83 2.89 -21.05
N GLN A 39 2.11 3.15 -20.81
CA GLN A 39 3.12 2.09 -20.61
C GLN A 39 3.07 1.50 -19.19
N LEU A 40 2.53 2.25 -18.22
CA LEU A 40 2.39 1.84 -16.83
C LEU A 40 1.04 1.17 -16.55
N TYR A 41 0.06 1.42 -17.42
CA TYR A 41 -1.28 0.86 -17.38
C TYR A 41 -1.26 -0.68 -17.35
N PHE A 42 -1.92 -1.26 -16.35
CA PHE A 42 -2.11 -2.70 -16.26
C PHE A 42 -3.36 -3.14 -17.03
N SER A 43 -3.19 -4.17 -17.85
CA SER A 43 -4.28 -4.92 -18.47
C SER A 43 -3.92 -6.40 -18.47
N PRO A 44 -4.86 -7.31 -18.14
CA PRO A 44 -4.60 -8.75 -18.18
C PRO A 44 -4.08 -9.22 -19.54
N LYS A 45 -4.56 -8.62 -20.63
CA LYS A 45 -4.09 -8.92 -21.99
C LYS A 45 -2.62 -8.52 -22.17
N SER A 46 -2.19 -7.43 -21.55
CA SER A 46 -0.80 -6.98 -21.62
C SER A 46 0.16 -7.90 -20.88
N PHE A 47 -0.30 -8.57 -19.82
CA PHE A 47 0.49 -9.58 -19.12
C PHE A 47 0.69 -10.82 -20.00
N LEU A 48 -0.37 -11.29 -20.66
CA LEU A 48 -0.31 -12.40 -21.62
C LEU A 48 0.55 -12.08 -22.86
N ASN A 49 0.63 -10.81 -23.24
CA ASN A 49 1.44 -10.33 -24.37
C ASN A 49 2.93 -10.10 -24.00
N GLY A 50 3.42 -10.66 -22.90
CA GLY A 50 4.86 -10.65 -22.56
C GLY A 50 5.37 -9.36 -21.94
N GLN A 51 4.52 -8.54 -21.31
CA GLN A 51 4.92 -7.29 -20.64
C GLN A 51 4.72 -7.35 -19.11
N PRO A 52 5.47 -8.20 -18.38
CA PRO A 52 5.26 -8.42 -16.95
C PRO A 52 5.60 -7.21 -16.08
N TRP A 53 6.47 -6.30 -16.55
CA TRP A 53 6.85 -5.10 -15.78
C TRP A 53 5.66 -4.21 -15.45
N ARG A 54 4.60 -4.19 -16.29
CA ARG A 54 3.38 -3.41 -16.06
C ARG A 54 2.64 -3.82 -14.79
N ALA A 55 2.69 -5.11 -14.45
CA ALA A 55 2.10 -5.62 -13.22
C ALA A 55 2.83 -5.10 -11.97
N GLY A 56 4.12 -4.76 -12.08
CA GLY A 56 4.88 -4.11 -11.01
C GLY A 56 4.70 -2.60 -11.00
N THR A 57 4.90 -1.95 -12.15
CA THR A 57 4.90 -0.48 -12.26
C THR A 57 3.55 0.16 -11.93
N THR A 58 2.44 -0.57 -12.12
CA THR A 58 1.09 -0.09 -11.78
C THR A 58 0.89 0.23 -10.29
N PHE A 59 1.73 -0.32 -9.41
CA PHE A 59 1.66 -0.09 -7.96
C PHE A 59 2.42 1.14 -7.51
N PHE A 60 3.39 1.61 -8.31
CA PHE A 60 4.20 2.79 -7.98
C PHE A 60 3.63 4.06 -8.58
N TYR A 61 2.89 3.97 -9.69
CA TYR A 61 2.31 5.15 -10.33
C TYR A 61 0.97 5.54 -9.71
N PHE A 62 0.94 6.66 -8.97
CA PHE A 62 -0.25 7.24 -8.32
C PHE A 62 -0.98 8.27 -9.19
N GLY A 63 -0.54 8.49 -10.42
CA GLY A 63 -1.07 9.55 -11.28
C GLY A 63 -0.16 10.77 -11.38
N PRO A 64 -0.64 11.85 -12.01
CA PRO A 64 0.08 13.12 -12.09
C PRO A 64 0.27 13.73 -10.70
N ILE A 65 1.24 14.63 -10.56
CA ILE A 65 1.52 15.32 -9.31
C ILE A 65 0.34 16.24 -8.99
N SER A 66 -0.50 15.83 -8.03
CA SER A 66 -1.72 16.52 -7.59
C SER A 66 -1.83 16.49 -6.06
N LEU A 67 -2.79 17.22 -5.48
CA LEU A 67 -3.07 17.12 -4.04
C LEU A 67 -3.45 15.69 -3.64
N ASP A 68 -4.22 15.01 -4.49
CA ASP A 68 -4.63 13.63 -4.27
C ASP A 68 -3.41 12.68 -4.17
N PHE A 69 -2.44 12.83 -5.08
CA PHE A 69 -1.17 12.11 -5.04
C PHE A 69 -0.44 12.33 -3.71
N ILE A 70 -0.32 13.58 -3.28
CA ILE A 70 0.40 13.93 -2.04
C ILE A 70 -0.26 13.28 -0.83
N PHE A 71 -1.59 13.34 -0.73
CA PHE A 71 -2.31 12.75 0.40
C PHE A 71 -2.20 11.23 0.42
N HIS A 72 -2.38 10.55 -0.71
CA HIS A 72 -2.21 9.10 -0.80
C HIS A 72 -0.79 8.68 -0.38
N LEU A 73 0.22 9.39 -0.88
CA LEU A 73 1.62 9.12 -0.55
C LEU A 73 1.92 9.38 0.93
N PHE A 74 1.38 10.46 1.50
CA PHE A 74 1.52 10.81 2.91
C PHE A 74 0.89 9.75 3.83
N PHE A 75 -0.36 9.38 3.58
CA PHE A 75 -1.05 8.37 4.39
C PHE A 75 -0.37 7.01 4.26
N PHE A 76 0.03 6.63 3.04
CA PHE A 76 0.82 5.42 2.84
C PHE A 76 2.09 5.45 3.68
N MET A 77 2.95 6.48 3.54
CA MET A 77 4.17 6.62 4.34
C MET A 77 3.88 6.46 5.83
N ARG A 78 2.90 7.21 6.35
CA ARG A 78 2.60 7.29 7.78
C ARG A 78 2.22 5.93 8.35
N TYR A 79 1.29 5.23 7.72
CA TYR A 79 0.76 3.96 8.25
C TYR A 79 1.62 2.75 7.87
N SER A 80 2.28 2.78 6.71
CA SER A 80 3.29 1.80 6.30
C SER A 80 4.46 1.79 7.28
N ARG A 81 4.99 2.97 7.61
CA ARG A 81 6.04 3.12 8.63
C ARG A 81 5.60 2.57 9.99
N MET A 82 4.41 2.95 10.45
CA MET A 82 3.90 2.44 11.73
C MET A 82 3.76 0.92 11.75
N LEU A 83 3.32 0.30 10.66
CA LEU A 83 3.26 -1.15 10.55
C LEU A 83 4.65 -1.79 10.57
N GLU A 84 5.58 -1.30 9.76
CA GLU A 84 6.94 -1.83 9.66
C GLU A 84 7.70 -1.71 11.01
N GLU A 85 7.49 -0.63 11.76
CA GLU A 85 8.10 -0.42 13.08
C GLU A 85 7.38 -1.18 14.22
N SER A 86 6.04 -1.13 14.29
CA SER A 86 5.30 -1.67 15.44
C SER A 86 4.93 -3.15 15.33
N SER A 87 4.51 -3.57 14.13
CA SER A 87 3.96 -4.92 13.91
C SER A 87 5.00 -5.90 13.38
N PHE A 88 6.03 -5.40 12.70
CA PHE A 88 7.06 -6.20 12.06
C PHE A 88 8.49 -5.87 12.52
N PRO A 89 8.74 -5.71 13.85
CA PRO A 89 10.11 -5.48 14.32
C PRO A 89 10.98 -6.68 13.94
N ASN A 90 12.09 -6.42 13.24
CA ASN A 90 13.03 -7.42 12.73
C ASN A 90 12.41 -8.52 11.83
N ARG A 91 11.24 -8.25 11.21
CA ARG A 91 10.59 -9.15 10.25
C ARG A 91 10.17 -8.39 8.99
N LYS A 92 11.14 -7.72 8.38
CA LYS A 92 10.94 -6.89 7.19
C LYS A 92 10.41 -7.73 6.03
N ALA A 93 10.92 -8.95 5.88
CA ALA A 93 10.46 -9.90 4.87
C ALA A 93 8.96 -10.18 4.97
N ASP A 94 8.41 -10.30 6.19
CA ASP A 94 6.98 -10.56 6.39
C ASP A 94 6.13 -9.34 6.02
N TYR A 95 6.64 -8.12 6.26
CA TYR A 95 5.96 -6.90 5.81
C TYR A 95 5.98 -6.76 4.29
N PHE A 96 7.12 -7.03 3.65
CA PHE A 96 7.20 -7.06 2.19
C PHE A 96 6.29 -8.13 1.59
N TRP A 97 6.23 -9.30 2.23
CA TRP A 97 5.37 -10.41 1.81
C TRP A 97 3.89 -10.05 1.91
N LEU A 98 3.48 -9.34 2.96
CA LEU A 98 2.12 -8.80 3.08
C LEU A 98 1.79 -7.90 1.87
N LEU A 99 2.67 -6.94 1.55
CA LEU A 99 2.45 -6.06 0.39
C LEU A 99 2.39 -6.85 -0.92
N LEU A 100 3.26 -7.85 -1.09
CA LEU A 100 3.29 -8.69 -2.28
C LEU A 100 2.02 -9.53 -2.43
N LEU A 101 1.54 -10.16 -1.35
CA LEU A 101 0.30 -10.93 -1.36
C LEU A 101 -0.89 -10.02 -1.69
N SER A 102 -0.96 -8.84 -1.09
CA SER A 102 -1.99 -7.86 -1.40
C SER A 102 -1.92 -7.37 -2.85
N SER A 103 -0.71 -7.16 -3.39
CA SER A 103 -0.51 -6.86 -4.81
C SER A 103 -1.02 -8.00 -5.71
N MET A 104 -0.75 -9.27 -5.38
CA MET A 104 -1.27 -10.40 -6.16
C MET A 104 -2.80 -10.46 -6.15
N MET A 105 -3.43 -10.23 -4.99
CA MET A 105 -4.89 -10.16 -4.87
C MET A 105 -5.47 -9.00 -5.68
N LEU A 106 -4.83 -7.83 -5.63
CA LEU A 106 -5.23 -6.65 -6.39
C LEU A 106 -5.11 -6.87 -7.90
N LEU A 107 -4.04 -7.51 -8.39
CA LEU A 107 -3.90 -7.87 -9.81
C LEU A 107 -5.01 -8.83 -10.26
N ALA A 108 -5.40 -9.79 -9.41
CA ALA A 108 -6.50 -10.70 -9.70
C ALA A 108 -7.86 -9.98 -9.75
N LEU A 109 -8.08 -8.97 -8.91
CA LEU A 109 -9.32 -8.18 -8.86
C LEU A 109 -9.38 -7.05 -9.90
N SER A 110 -8.23 -6.57 -10.40
CA SER A 110 -8.15 -5.50 -11.40
C SER A 110 -9.11 -5.66 -12.60
N PRO A 111 -9.18 -6.82 -13.29
CA PRO A 111 -10.10 -7.00 -14.42
C PRO A 111 -11.58 -6.93 -14.06
N LEU A 112 -11.96 -7.29 -12.82
CA LEU A 112 -13.36 -7.25 -12.40
C LEU A 112 -13.86 -5.81 -12.23
N PHE A 113 -12.99 -4.92 -11.73
CA PHE A 113 -13.33 -3.53 -11.41
C PHE A 113 -12.84 -2.52 -12.47
N ASN A 114 -12.20 -2.99 -13.54
CA ASN A 114 -11.59 -2.16 -14.60
C ASN A 114 -10.70 -1.04 -14.04
N LEU A 115 -9.88 -1.37 -13.03
CA LEU A 115 -8.98 -0.42 -12.38
C LEU A 115 -7.66 -0.32 -13.16
N PRO A 116 -7.35 0.84 -13.78
CA PRO A 116 -6.16 1.02 -14.61
C PRO A 116 -4.86 1.05 -13.81
N PHE A 117 -4.93 1.58 -12.58
CA PHE A 117 -3.82 1.77 -11.66
C PHE A 117 -4.23 1.24 -10.29
N LEU A 118 -3.31 0.54 -9.61
CA LEU A 118 -3.56 -0.17 -8.35
C LEU A 118 -2.74 0.37 -7.17
N SER A 119 -2.02 1.46 -7.39
CA SER A 119 -1.21 2.17 -6.40
C SER A 119 -2.04 2.70 -5.24
N SER A 120 -3.15 3.41 -5.52
CA SER A 120 -4.05 3.91 -4.47
C SER A 120 -4.67 2.74 -3.70
N SER A 121 -5.18 1.71 -4.39
CA SER A 121 -5.72 0.50 -3.77
C SER A 121 -4.73 -0.17 -2.82
N LEU A 122 -3.47 -0.33 -3.23
CA LEU A 122 -2.46 -0.92 -2.36
C LEU A 122 -2.11 0.02 -1.19
N ALA A 123 -2.12 1.34 -1.41
CA ALA A 123 -1.87 2.30 -0.33
C ALA A 123 -2.89 2.18 0.81
N PHE A 124 -4.13 1.82 0.51
CA PHE A 124 -5.18 1.57 1.50
C PHE A 124 -4.98 0.28 2.31
N VAL A 125 -4.19 -0.68 1.83
CA VAL A 125 -3.99 -1.95 2.54
C VAL A 125 -3.27 -1.76 3.88
N PRO A 126 -2.09 -1.10 3.97
CA PRO A 126 -1.46 -0.79 5.25
C PRO A 126 -2.35 0.07 6.16
N ILE A 127 -3.06 1.05 5.59
CA ILE A 127 -3.97 1.93 6.34
C ILE A 127 -5.05 1.10 7.02
N TYR A 128 -5.66 0.18 6.27
CA TYR A 128 -6.69 -0.72 6.76
C TYR A 128 -6.16 -1.70 7.81
N LEU A 129 -5.00 -2.32 7.55
CA LEU A 129 -4.46 -3.29 8.49
C LEU A 129 -4.08 -2.64 9.83
N TRP A 130 -3.44 -1.47 9.77
CA TRP A 130 -3.06 -0.73 10.97
C TRP A 130 -4.29 -0.28 11.76
N SER A 131 -5.34 0.20 11.09
CA SER A 131 -6.57 0.67 11.75
C SER A 131 -7.29 -0.43 12.52
N ARG A 132 -7.31 -1.65 11.98
CA ARG A 132 -7.93 -2.81 12.62
C ARG A 132 -7.11 -3.35 13.79
N ARG A 133 -5.79 -3.18 13.76
CA ARG A 133 -4.90 -3.59 14.85
C ARG A 133 -4.91 -2.62 16.04
N HIS A 134 -5.26 -1.35 15.82
CA HIS A 134 -5.27 -0.31 16.85
C HIS A 134 -6.65 0.34 17.03
N PRO A 135 -7.72 -0.42 17.31
CA PRO A 135 -9.10 0.08 17.26
C PRO A 135 -9.42 1.18 18.28
N SER A 136 -8.70 1.20 19.41
CA SER A 136 -8.89 2.17 20.49
C SER A 136 -8.09 3.47 20.31
N THR A 137 -7.23 3.57 19.28
CA THR A 137 -6.40 4.75 19.07
C THR A 137 -7.23 5.88 18.44
N PRO A 138 -7.33 7.06 19.10
CA PRO A 138 -7.93 8.24 18.49
C PRO A 138 -6.96 8.87 17.48
N ILE A 139 -7.48 9.30 16.34
CA ILE A 139 -6.73 9.91 15.23
C ILE A 139 -7.40 11.21 14.86
N SER A 140 -6.64 12.29 14.90
CA SER A 140 -7.08 13.59 14.42
C SER A 140 -6.84 13.70 12.92
N LEU A 141 -7.90 13.67 12.11
CA LEU A 141 -7.86 14.00 10.69
C LEU A 141 -7.62 15.50 10.52
N PHE A 142 -6.44 15.85 10.01
CA PHE A 142 -6.00 17.22 9.73
C PHE A 142 -6.10 18.18 10.94
N GLY A 143 -6.16 17.66 12.17
CA GLY A 143 -6.38 18.45 13.38
C GLY A 143 -7.80 18.99 13.57
N LEU A 144 -8.73 18.63 12.68
CA LEU A 144 -10.11 19.13 12.68
C LEU A 144 -11.08 18.14 13.32
N PHE A 145 -11.01 16.86 12.92
CA PHE A 145 -11.94 15.82 13.35
C PHE A 145 -11.20 14.69 14.03
N THR A 146 -11.57 14.36 15.26
CA THR A 146 -11.05 13.17 15.95
C THR A 146 -11.94 11.98 15.65
N ILE A 147 -11.39 10.98 14.98
CA ILE A 147 -12.05 9.70 14.70
C ILE A 147 -11.27 8.55 15.34
N THR A 148 -11.92 7.41 15.59
CA THR A 148 -11.19 6.21 16.00
C THR A 148 -10.56 5.53 14.78
N ALA A 149 -9.47 4.80 15.00
CA ALA A 149 -8.71 4.17 13.93
C ALA A 149 -9.56 3.38 12.92
N PRO A 150 -10.54 2.54 13.32
CA PRO A 150 -11.30 1.73 12.36
C PRO A 150 -12.08 2.53 11.31
N TYR A 151 -12.46 3.77 11.60
CA TYR A 151 -13.15 4.65 10.66
C TYR A 151 -12.21 5.39 9.70
N LEU A 152 -10.90 5.36 9.96
CA LEU A 152 -9.90 6.05 9.14
C LEU A 152 -9.95 5.66 7.66
N PRO A 153 -9.94 4.36 7.26
CA PRO A 153 -9.95 4.02 5.84
C PRO A 153 -11.19 4.56 5.12
N VAL A 154 -12.36 4.47 5.77
CA VAL A 154 -13.63 4.98 5.20
C VAL A 154 -13.62 6.50 5.08
N ALA A 155 -13.09 7.21 6.09
CA ALA A 155 -12.95 8.65 6.03
C ALA A 155 -12.00 9.10 4.91
N LEU A 156 -10.92 8.36 4.67
CA LEU A 156 -9.98 8.63 3.58
C LEU A 156 -10.57 8.35 2.19
N VAL A 157 -11.38 7.29 2.04
CA VAL A 157 -12.15 7.04 0.80
C VAL A 157 -13.11 8.21 0.52
N ALA A 158 -13.85 8.67 1.53
CA ALA A 158 -14.76 9.79 1.39
C ALA A 158 -14.00 11.08 0.99
N PHE A 159 -12.83 11.30 1.59
CA PHE A 159 -11.96 12.43 1.25
C PHE A 159 -11.43 12.35 -0.19
N SER A 160 -10.95 11.19 -0.63
CA SER A 160 -10.51 10.93 -2.01
C SER A 160 -11.64 11.17 -3.03
N TRP A 161 -12.86 10.73 -2.71
CA TRP A 161 -14.02 10.98 -3.56
C TRP A 161 -14.34 12.48 -3.72
N ILE A 162 -14.27 13.25 -2.62
CA ILE A 162 -14.49 14.71 -2.63
C ILE A 162 -13.40 15.42 -3.43
N LEU A 163 -12.13 15.01 -3.30
CA LEU A 163 -11.01 15.63 -4.02
C LEU A 163 -11.02 15.33 -5.52
N ASN A 164 -11.23 14.08 -5.92
CA ASN A 164 -11.19 13.67 -7.31
C ASN A 164 -12.50 13.91 -8.07
N GLY A 165 -13.62 14.11 -7.35
CA GLY A 165 -14.96 14.25 -7.94
C GLY A 165 -15.45 13.03 -8.72
N THR A 166 -14.71 11.92 -8.70
CA THR A 166 -14.93 10.76 -9.57
C THR A 166 -15.11 9.49 -8.73
N TRP A 167 -16.24 8.81 -8.92
CA TRP A 167 -16.53 7.55 -8.22
C TRP A 167 -15.49 6.45 -8.48
N LYS A 168 -14.85 6.45 -9.65
CA LYS A 168 -13.81 5.46 -10.02
C LYS A 168 -12.60 5.49 -9.09
N ALA A 169 -12.18 6.67 -8.62
CA ALA A 169 -11.07 6.78 -7.68
C ALA A 169 -11.43 6.14 -6.33
N ALA A 170 -12.60 6.52 -5.80
CA ALA A 170 -13.14 5.94 -4.57
C ALA A 170 -13.34 4.42 -4.66
N ALA A 171 -13.79 3.90 -5.81
CA ALA A 171 -13.92 2.47 -6.04
C ALA A 171 -12.57 1.74 -5.95
N GLY A 172 -11.49 2.32 -6.48
CA GLY A 172 -10.14 1.80 -6.32
C GLY A 172 -9.72 1.70 -4.86
N ASP A 173 -10.00 2.74 -4.08
CA ASP A 173 -9.66 2.81 -2.66
C ASP A 173 -10.49 1.83 -1.81
N LEU A 174 -11.77 1.62 -2.18
CA LEU A 174 -12.64 0.61 -1.58
C LEU A 174 -12.17 -0.81 -1.86
N VAL A 175 -11.70 -1.10 -3.08
CA VAL A 175 -11.08 -2.39 -3.42
C VAL A 175 -9.82 -2.60 -2.58
N GLY A 176 -9.03 -1.54 -2.35
CA GLY A 176 -7.91 -1.54 -1.41
C GLY A 176 -8.32 -1.91 0.02
N CYS A 177 -9.40 -1.30 0.53
CA CYS A 177 -9.98 -1.65 1.83
C CYS A 177 -10.45 -3.10 1.90
N ALA A 178 -11.08 -3.62 0.84
CA ALA A 178 -11.54 -5.00 0.77
C ALA A 178 -10.36 -5.99 0.81
N VAL A 179 -9.30 -5.74 0.03
CA VAL A 179 -8.08 -6.56 0.08
C VAL A 179 -7.41 -6.45 1.44
N GLY A 180 -7.36 -5.26 2.04
CA GLY A 180 -6.88 -5.04 3.40
C GLY A 180 -7.67 -5.86 4.43
N HIS A 181 -9.00 -5.94 4.27
CA HIS A 181 -9.85 -6.76 5.14
C HIS A 181 -9.55 -8.24 5.03
N VAL A 182 -9.42 -8.76 3.81
CA VAL A 182 -9.06 -10.17 3.61
C VAL A 182 -7.66 -10.46 4.14
N GLY A 183 -6.69 -9.56 3.91
CA GLY A 183 -5.34 -9.70 4.45
C GLY A 183 -5.31 -9.72 5.98
N TRP A 184 -6.04 -8.81 6.63
CA TRP A 184 -6.22 -8.80 8.08
C TRP A 184 -6.91 -10.07 8.58
N PHE A 185 -7.98 -10.50 7.93
CA PHE A 185 -8.74 -11.69 8.31
C PHE A 185 -7.88 -12.96 8.23
N LEU A 186 -7.18 -13.18 7.11
CA LEU A 186 -6.33 -14.35 6.93
C LEU A 186 -5.16 -14.38 7.93
N ARG A 187 -4.52 -13.23 8.15
CA ARG A 187 -3.31 -13.13 8.95
C ARG A 187 -3.57 -13.08 10.45
N ASP A 188 -4.59 -12.35 10.89
CA ASP A 188 -4.82 -12.08 12.31
C ASP A 188 -5.96 -12.94 12.88
N VAL A 189 -7.06 -13.16 12.14
CA VAL A 189 -8.23 -13.91 12.64
C VAL A 189 -8.10 -15.40 12.35
N TRP A 190 -7.98 -15.77 11.08
CA TRP A 190 -7.94 -17.16 10.62
C TRP A 190 -6.73 -17.92 11.17
N THR A 191 -5.57 -17.27 11.18
CA THR A 191 -4.35 -17.87 11.73
C THR A 191 -4.50 -18.15 13.24
N ARG A 192 -5.13 -17.24 13.98
CA ARG A 192 -5.36 -17.39 15.42
C ARG A 192 -6.39 -18.47 15.74
N GLU A 193 -7.49 -18.53 14.99
CA GLU A 193 -8.64 -19.38 15.32
C GLU A 193 -8.60 -20.77 14.70
N MET A 194 -8.02 -20.94 13.51
CA MET A 194 -8.06 -22.22 12.78
C MET A 194 -6.71 -22.93 12.69
N LEU A 195 -5.62 -22.19 12.43
CA LEU A 195 -4.31 -22.79 12.15
C LEU A 195 -3.46 -22.96 13.41
N GLY A 196 -3.60 -22.06 14.40
CA GLY A 196 -2.84 -22.10 15.64
C GLY A 196 -1.31 -21.92 15.47
N GLY A 197 -0.84 -21.49 14.29
CA GLY A 197 0.59 -21.42 13.97
C GLY A 197 0.92 -20.66 12.68
N PRO A 198 2.22 -20.48 12.36
CA PRO A 198 2.67 -19.74 11.19
C PRO A 198 2.18 -20.39 9.88
N SER A 199 1.68 -19.57 8.96
CA SER A 199 1.11 -19.99 7.68
C SER A 199 1.74 -19.20 6.53
N VAL A 200 1.46 -19.59 5.28
CA VAL A 200 1.92 -18.87 4.08
C VAL A 200 1.41 -17.42 4.05
N PHE A 201 0.34 -17.09 4.76
CA PHE A 201 -0.19 -15.72 4.87
C PHE A 201 0.52 -14.88 5.93
N THR A 202 1.18 -15.54 6.88
CA THR A 202 1.84 -14.90 8.03
C THR A 202 3.35 -14.82 7.82
N ASP A 203 3.96 -15.87 7.29
CA ASP A 203 5.41 -15.99 7.21
C ASP A 203 5.88 -15.88 5.76
N ALA A 204 6.84 -14.98 5.54
CA ALA A 204 7.53 -14.87 4.28
C ALA A 204 8.30 -16.16 3.93
N PRO A 205 8.41 -16.53 2.65
CA PRO A 205 9.25 -17.64 2.21
C PRO A 205 10.70 -17.46 2.67
N ILE A 206 11.37 -18.57 2.99
CA ILE A 206 12.78 -18.61 3.47
C ILE A 206 13.72 -17.80 2.56
N ARG A 207 13.52 -17.86 1.25
CA ARG A 207 14.33 -17.09 0.27
C ARG A 207 14.20 -15.57 0.49
N LEU A 208 13.00 -15.10 0.82
CA LEU A 208 12.74 -13.70 1.07
C LEU A 208 13.30 -13.26 2.43
N LYS A 209 13.16 -14.12 3.46
CA LYS A 209 13.80 -13.88 4.77
C LYS A 209 15.32 -13.75 4.66
N ARG A 210 15.99 -14.58 3.83
CA ARG A 210 17.43 -14.43 3.53
C ARG A 210 17.77 -13.11 2.84
N LEU A 211 16.94 -12.67 1.89
CA LEU A 211 17.17 -11.42 1.15
C LEU A 211 17.18 -10.21 2.07
N PHE A 212 16.31 -10.18 3.08
CA PHE A 212 16.22 -9.09 4.04
C PHE A 212 17.15 -9.25 5.25
N GLY A 213 17.87 -10.38 5.36
CA GLY A 213 18.75 -10.67 6.50
C GLY A 213 17.98 -10.94 7.81
N ASP A 214 16.75 -11.45 7.71
CA ASP A 214 15.89 -11.76 8.86
C ASP A 214 16.15 -13.20 9.41
N MET A 215 17.22 -13.87 8.95
CA MET A 215 17.66 -15.21 9.40
C MET A 215 19.15 -15.23 9.77
#